data_AF-A9BVM9-F1
#
_entry.id   AF-A9BVM9-F1
#
_cell.length_a   1.000
_cell.length_b   1.000
_cell.length_c   1.000
_cell.angle_alpha   90.00
_cell.angle_beta   90.00
_cell.angle_gamma   90.00
#
_symmetry.space_group_name_H-M   'P 1'
#
loop_
_entity.id
_entity.type
_entity.pdbx_description
1 polymer ?
#
loop_
_entity_poly.entity_id
_entity_poly.type
_entity_poly.pdbx_seq_one_letter_code
_entity_poly.pdbx_strand_id
1 'polypeptide(L)'
;MWDAWWVLAAAVAVFGLAGVVKGVVGLGLPTVSMALLALFMPAGQAAAWLLLPSLVTNVVQMRPMPSLRPLLRRLGWMQLGIVAGTVGGMLWWGPVGEAAVARTALGVALVIYALWGLWGPGLQLPQRHQAWLGLLCGLLTGGITALTGVFVVPAVAFLQSLALGRQALMQAMGLCFTVSTLALGAGMALAQGPGHAASSWTGWGATALVSALMLLPALAGMAWGERLRQSLSPQVFKRVLMLGLLALGIYMCARG
;
A
#
# COMPACT_ATOMS: atom_id res chain seq x y z
N MET A 1 15.72 -11.22 24.13
CA MET A 1 16.20 -9.81 24.13
C MET A 1 16.88 -9.43 22.83
N TRP A 2 17.65 -10.32 22.20
CA TRP A 2 18.21 -10.11 20.84
C TRP A 2 17.13 -9.96 19.76
N ASP A 3 15.92 -10.47 20.02
CA ASP A 3 14.86 -10.51 19.02
C ASP A 3 14.29 -9.15 18.63
N ALA A 4 14.16 -8.22 19.58
CA ALA A 4 13.51 -6.93 19.33
C ALA A 4 14.38 -5.98 18.48
N TRP A 5 15.70 -5.98 18.72
CA TRP A 5 16.62 -5.06 18.02
C TRP A 5 16.81 -5.44 16.56
N TRP A 6 16.87 -6.74 16.24
CA TRP A 6 16.94 -7.17 14.85
C TRP A 6 15.64 -6.82 14.10
N VAL A 7 14.47 -6.98 14.72
CA VAL A 7 13.17 -6.63 14.09
C VAL A 7 13.13 -5.15 13.76
N LEU A 8 13.55 -4.30 14.70
CA LEU A 8 13.59 -2.85 14.48
C LEU A 8 14.60 -2.46 13.40
N ALA A 9 15.81 -3.02 13.43
CA ALA A 9 16.82 -2.78 12.40
C ALA A 9 16.34 -3.23 11.00
N ALA A 10 15.72 -4.41 10.91
CA ALA A 10 15.12 -4.92 9.69
C ALA A 10 13.99 -4.00 9.21
N ALA A 11 13.12 -3.53 10.12
CA ALA A 11 12.05 -2.61 9.77
C ALA A 11 12.57 -1.26 9.27
N VAL A 12 13.60 -0.68 9.90
CA VAL A 12 14.26 0.54 9.41
C VAL A 12 14.77 0.35 7.98
N ALA A 13 15.45 -0.77 7.70
CA ALA A 13 15.93 -1.09 6.36
C ALA A 13 14.77 -1.27 5.37
N VAL A 14 13.70 -1.96 5.76
CA VAL A 14 12.52 -2.18 4.92
C VAL A 14 11.80 -0.88 4.61
N PHE A 15 11.54 -0.02 5.60
CA PHE A 15 10.89 1.29 5.39
C PHE A 15 11.79 2.24 4.59
N GLY A 16 13.10 2.21 4.80
CA GLY A 16 14.07 2.94 3.99
C GLY A 16 14.03 2.51 2.52
N LEU A 17 14.11 1.21 2.26
CA LEU A 17 14.02 0.63 0.92
C LEU A 17 12.67 0.92 0.26
N ALA A 18 11.57 0.72 0.98
CA ALA A 18 10.22 1.02 0.52
C ALA A 18 10.05 2.52 0.21
N GLY A 19 10.67 3.39 1.01
CA GLY A 19 10.81 4.82 0.74
C GLY A 19 11.53 5.08 -0.58
N VAL A 20 12.72 4.49 -0.79
CA VAL A 20 13.48 4.63 -2.05
C VAL A 20 12.64 4.21 -3.24
N VAL A 21 11.98 3.05 -3.17
CA VAL A 21 11.09 2.58 -4.23
C VAL A 21 9.97 3.59 -4.51
N LYS A 22 9.33 4.14 -3.47
CA LYS A 22 8.29 5.17 -3.61
C LYS A 22 8.84 6.46 -4.23
N GLY A 23 10.04 6.89 -3.87
CA GLY A 23 10.67 8.07 -4.46
C GLY A 23 10.97 7.89 -5.97
N VAL A 24 11.45 6.70 -6.35
CA VAL A 24 11.77 6.39 -7.74
C VAL A 24 10.52 6.20 -8.60
N VAL A 25 9.54 5.41 -8.16
CA VAL A 25 8.39 5.01 -8.99
C VAL A 25 7.16 5.88 -8.74
N GLY A 26 7.07 6.51 -7.57
CA GLY A 26 5.87 7.24 -7.12
C GLY A 26 4.85 6.34 -6.41
N LEU A 27 5.10 5.04 -6.26
CA LEU A 27 4.21 4.07 -5.60
C LEU A 27 5.04 2.99 -4.90
N GLY A 28 4.37 2.13 -4.12
CA GLY A 28 4.97 0.86 -3.69
C GLY A 28 5.50 0.82 -2.26
N LEU A 29 5.46 1.92 -1.49
CA LEU A 29 5.86 1.86 -0.08
C LEU A 29 5.04 0.79 0.70
N PRO A 30 3.69 0.79 0.66
CA PRO A 30 2.89 -0.28 1.26
C PRO A 30 3.23 -1.66 0.71
N THR A 31 3.34 -1.80 -0.61
CA THR A 31 3.58 -3.10 -1.25
C THR A 31 4.90 -3.72 -0.82
N VAL A 32 5.99 -2.94 -0.89
CA VAL A 32 7.34 -3.42 -0.53
C VAL A 32 7.42 -3.67 0.96
N SER A 33 6.94 -2.74 1.79
CA SER A 33 7.00 -2.91 3.24
C SER A 33 6.15 -4.09 3.72
N MET A 34 4.89 -4.19 3.32
CA MET A 34 4.03 -5.33 3.70
C MET A 34 4.60 -6.65 3.24
N ALA A 35 5.10 -6.74 2.00
CA ALA A 35 5.64 -7.98 1.46
C ALA A 35 6.89 -8.45 2.22
N LEU A 36 7.78 -7.53 2.61
CA LEU A 36 9.00 -7.85 3.32
C LEU A 36 8.76 -8.07 4.83
N LEU A 37 7.96 -7.22 5.48
CA LEU A 37 7.65 -7.35 6.91
C LEU A 37 6.86 -8.65 7.17
N ALA A 38 5.91 -9.01 6.30
CA ALA A 38 5.11 -10.24 6.45
C ALA A 38 5.94 -11.54 6.38
N LEU A 39 7.23 -11.47 6.04
CA LEU A 39 8.14 -12.62 6.12
C LEU A 39 8.48 -13.00 7.56
N PHE A 40 8.45 -12.04 8.48
CA PHE A 40 8.98 -12.21 9.84
C PHE A 40 8.13 -11.57 10.95
N MET A 41 7.00 -10.94 10.61
CA MET A 41 5.99 -10.48 11.58
C MET A 41 4.56 -10.68 11.06
N PRO A 42 3.55 -10.74 11.94
CA PRO A 42 2.14 -10.79 11.54
C PRO A 42 1.74 -9.60 10.66
N ALA A 43 0.90 -9.84 9.64
CA ALA A 43 0.50 -8.79 8.70
C ALA A 43 -0.25 -7.63 9.39
N GLY A 44 -1.07 -7.90 10.42
CA GLY A 44 -1.71 -6.86 11.22
C GLY A 44 -0.69 -5.93 11.92
N GLN A 45 0.43 -6.49 12.42
CA GLN A 45 1.50 -5.70 13.03
C GLN A 45 2.23 -4.85 11.97
N ALA A 46 2.56 -5.45 10.82
CA ALA A 46 3.17 -4.74 9.69
C ALA A 46 2.27 -3.58 9.21
N ALA A 47 0.97 -3.82 9.08
CA ALA A 47 -0.03 -2.82 8.70
C ALA A 47 -0.08 -1.67 9.72
N ALA A 48 -0.05 -1.96 11.02
CA ALA A 48 -0.02 -0.93 12.06
C ALA A 48 1.24 -0.04 11.98
N TRP A 49 2.42 -0.63 11.75
CA TRP A 49 3.66 0.13 11.62
C TRP A 49 3.67 0.99 10.36
N LEU A 50 3.00 0.53 9.30
CA LEU A 50 2.89 1.21 8.01
C LEU A 50 1.98 2.44 8.01
N LEU A 51 0.99 2.53 8.89
CA LEU A 51 -0.07 3.55 8.82
C LEU A 51 0.47 4.99 8.71
N LEU A 52 1.29 5.44 9.65
CA LEU A 52 1.80 6.82 9.64
C LEU A 52 2.81 7.09 8.51
N PRO A 53 3.83 6.24 8.25
CA PRO A 53 4.72 6.39 7.11
C PRO A 53 3.97 6.48 5.78
N SER A 54 2.98 5.62 5.57
CA SER A 54 2.17 5.61 4.36
C SER A 54 1.33 6.88 4.24
N LEU A 55 0.62 7.26 5.30
CA LEU A 55 -0.24 8.43 5.30
C LEU A 55 0.56 9.70 4.98
N VAL A 56 1.65 9.96 5.70
CA VAL A 56 2.43 11.18 5.55
C VAL A 56 3.11 11.23 4.18
N THR A 57 3.75 10.14 3.73
CA THR A 57 4.42 10.12 2.42
C THR A 57 3.43 10.28 1.25
N ASN A 58 2.21 9.75 1.37
CA ASN A 58 1.17 9.93 0.37
C ASN A 58 0.60 11.36 0.37
N VAL A 59 0.40 11.97 1.54
CA VAL A 59 -0.05 13.38 1.66
C VAL A 59 0.99 14.35 1.09
N VAL A 60 2.29 14.09 1.32
CA VAL A 60 3.37 14.87 0.68
C VAL A 60 3.31 14.73 -0.84
N GLN A 61 3.10 13.52 -1.35
CA GLN A 61 2.99 13.24 -2.78
C GLN A 61 1.75 13.86 -3.46
N MET A 62 0.70 14.17 -2.69
CA MET A 62 -0.53 14.80 -3.22
C MET A 62 -0.40 16.30 -3.51
N ARG A 63 0.73 16.93 -3.21
CA ARG A 63 0.92 18.37 -3.43
C ARG A 63 1.07 18.69 -4.94
N PRO A 64 0.58 19.86 -5.42
CA PRO A 64 -0.07 20.93 -4.67
C PRO A 64 -1.58 20.72 -4.47
N MET A 65 -2.13 21.15 -3.32
CA MET A 65 -3.54 20.91 -2.96
C MET A 65 -4.61 21.54 -3.88
N PRO A 66 -4.41 22.69 -4.53
CA PRO A 66 -5.43 23.28 -5.42
C PRO A 66 -5.84 22.38 -6.59
N SER A 67 -4.94 21.56 -7.13
CA SER A 67 -5.24 20.62 -8.22
C SER A 67 -5.94 19.33 -7.75
N LEU A 68 -6.13 19.17 -6.43
CA LEU A 68 -6.72 17.95 -5.86
C LEU A 68 -8.24 17.92 -6.00
N ARG A 69 -8.93 19.06 -5.95
CA ARG A 69 -10.40 19.11 -6.00
C ARG A 69 -10.98 18.52 -7.30
N PRO A 70 -10.44 18.82 -8.50
CA PRO A 70 -10.87 18.14 -9.73
C PRO A 70 -10.62 16.63 -9.71
N LEU A 71 -9.48 16.18 -9.17
CA LEU A 71 -9.16 14.75 -9.05
C LEU A 71 -10.13 14.03 -8.09
N LEU A 72 -10.43 14.63 -6.94
CA LEU A 72 -11.40 14.09 -5.98
C LEU A 72 -12.79 13.91 -6.61
N ARG A 73 -13.26 14.87 -7.42
CA ARG A 73 -14.53 14.73 -8.14
C ARG A 73 -14.49 13.59 -9.15
N ARG A 74 -13.38 13.44 -9.89
CA ARG A 74 -13.22 12.40 -10.90
C ARG A 74 -13.07 11.00 -10.29
N LEU A 75 -12.42 10.89 -9.13
CA LEU A 75 -12.09 9.64 -8.46
C LEU A 75 -13.02 9.30 -7.29
N GLY A 76 -14.04 10.13 -7.00
CA GLY A 76 -14.90 9.97 -5.82
C GLY A 76 -15.49 8.57 -5.67
N TRP A 77 -15.98 7.99 -6.76
CA TRP A 77 -16.51 6.62 -6.78
C TRP A 77 -15.46 5.57 -6.42
N MET A 78 -14.22 5.73 -6.88
CA MET A 78 -13.11 4.87 -6.50
C MET A 78 -12.78 5.00 -5.02
N GLN A 79 -12.80 6.22 -4.47
CA GLN A 79 -12.56 6.44 -3.04
C GLN A 79 -13.65 5.77 -2.19
N LEU A 80 -14.92 5.91 -2.58
CA LEU A 80 -16.04 5.22 -1.92
C LEU A 80 -15.86 3.70 -1.98
N GLY A 81 -15.48 3.16 -3.14
CA GLY A 81 -15.20 1.74 -3.29
C GLY A 81 -14.07 1.27 -2.39
N ILE A 82 -12.96 2.02 -2.29
CA ILE A 82 -11.84 1.70 -1.39
C ILE A 82 -12.34 1.61 0.05
N VAL A 83 -13.06 2.62 0.54
CA VAL A 83 -13.55 2.62 1.93
C VAL A 83 -14.50 1.46 2.17
N ALA A 84 -15.50 1.28 1.30
CA ALA A 84 -16.49 0.21 1.43
C ALA A 84 -15.85 -1.18 1.36
N GLY A 85 -14.91 -1.38 0.42
CA GLY A 85 -14.18 -2.63 0.26
C GLY A 85 -13.29 -2.96 1.45
N THR A 86 -12.56 -1.97 1.98
CA THR A 86 -11.66 -2.19 3.13
C THR A 86 -12.44 -2.44 4.41
N VAL A 87 -13.39 -1.57 4.74
CA VAL A 87 -14.17 -1.71 5.98
C VAL A 87 -15.08 -2.93 5.89
N GLY A 88 -15.81 -3.10 4.79
CA GLY A 88 -16.67 -4.27 4.57
C GLY A 88 -15.87 -5.58 4.54
N GLY A 89 -14.70 -5.58 3.91
CA GLY A 89 -13.79 -6.74 3.90
C GLY A 89 -13.31 -7.12 5.30
N MET A 90 -12.92 -6.15 6.14
CA MET A 90 -12.49 -6.43 7.52
C MET A 90 -13.64 -6.89 8.41
N LEU A 91 -14.85 -6.36 8.21
CA LEU A 91 -16.04 -6.84 8.92
C LEU A 91 -16.39 -8.29 8.53
N TRP A 92 -16.07 -8.70 7.30
CA TRP A 92 -16.34 -10.04 6.79
C TRP A 92 -15.26 -11.06 7.16
N TRP A 93 -13.98 -10.71 6.98
CA TRP A 93 -12.84 -11.62 7.17
C TRP A 93 -12.15 -11.50 8.53
N GLY A 94 -12.44 -10.44 9.29
CA GLY A 94 -11.73 -10.09 10.51
C GLY A 94 -10.52 -9.17 10.28
N PRO A 95 -9.73 -8.91 11.34
CA PRO A 95 -8.51 -8.12 11.27
C PRO A 95 -7.50 -8.59 10.19
N VAL A 96 -6.69 -7.66 9.70
CA VAL A 96 -5.73 -7.93 8.62
C VAL A 96 -4.78 -9.06 9.00
N GLY A 97 -4.67 -10.05 8.11
CA GLY A 97 -3.77 -11.18 8.29
C GLY A 97 -4.33 -12.33 9.11
N GLU A 98 -5.52 -12.20 9.71
CA GLU A 98 -6.10 -13.28 10.53
C GLU A 98 -6.73 -14.39 9.69
N ALA A 99 -7.30 -14.05 8.53
CA ALA A 99 -7.80 -15.06 7.61
C ALA A 99 -6.69 -16.04 7.24
N ALA A 100 -6.96 -17.35 7.32
CA ALA A 100 -5.98 -18.40 7.01
C ALA A 100 -5.33 -18.23 5.63
N VAL A 101 -6.09 -17.68 4.68
CA VAL A 101 -5.63 -17.42 3.30
C VAL A 101 -4.86 -16.12 3.13
N ALA A 102 -4.69 -15.28 4.16
CA ALA A 102 -4.17 -13.92 4.01
C ALA A 102 -2.74 -13.88 3.44
N ARG A 103 -1.87 -14.81 3.86
CA ARG A 103 -0.50 -14.91 3.35
C ARG A 103 -0.48 -15.30 1.87
N THR A 104 -1.25 -16.31 1.49
CA THR A 104 -1.37 -16.77 0.10
C THR A 104 -2.04 -15.70 -0.76
N ALA A 105 -3.06 -15.01 -0.25
CA ALA A 105 -3.73 -13.89 -0.92
C ALA A 105 -2.77 -12.72 -1.17
N LEU A 106 -1.90 -12.39 -0.20
CA LEU A 106 -0.83 -11.40 -0.39
C LEU A 106 0.14 -11.85 -1.47
N GLY A 107 0.58 -13.11 -1.44
CA GLY A 107 1.43 -13.69 -2.48
C GLY A 107 0.81 -13.58 -3.88
N VAL A 108 -0.45 -13.98 -4.03
CA VAL A 108 -1.22 -13.88 -5.28
C VAL A 108 -1.34 -12.43 -5.74
N ALA A 109 -1.66 -11.50 -4.84
CA ALA A 109 -1.75 -10.08 -5.16
C ALA A 109 -0.41 -9.52 -5.69
N LEU A 110 0.72 -9.93 -5.10
CA LEU A 110 2.06 -9.55 -5.57
C LEU A 110 2.38 -10.14 -6.93
N VAL A 111 2.05 -11.42 -7.17
CA VAL A 111 2.24 -12.07 -8.48
C VAL A 111 1.43 -11.33 -9.53
N ILE A 112 0.12 -11.14 -9.32
CA ILE A 112 -0.75 -10.43 -10.26
C ILE A 112 -0.21 -9.02 -10.55
N TYR A 113 0.19 -8.30 -9.49
CA TYR A 113 0.74 -6.96 -9.65
C TYR A 113 2.04 -6.95 -10.48
N ALA A 114 2.95 -7.88 -10.20
CA ALA A 114 4.23 -7.98 -10.88
C ALA A 114 4.05 -8.34 -12.36
N LEU A 115 3.20 -9.32 -12.67
CA LEU A 115 2.87 -9.71 -14.04
C LEU A 115 2.26 -8.53 -14.82
N TRP A 116 1.33 -7.81 -14.20
CA TRP A 116 0.76 -6.58 -14.79
C TRP A 116 1.82 -5.49 -14.96
N GLY A 117 2.71 -5.30 -13.99
CA GLY A 117 3.78 -4.31 -14.09
C GLY A 117 4.77 -4.60 -15.22
N LEU A 118 5.00 -5.87 -15.54
CA LEU A 118 5.93 -6.30 -16.60
C LEU A 118 5.27 -6.29 -17.99
N TRP A 119 4.05 -6.79 -18.11
CA TRP A 119 3.38 -7.05 -19.41
C TRP A 119 2.02 -6.37 -19.59
N GLY A 120 1.55 -5.64 -18.58
CA GLY A 120 0.22 -5.03 -18.58
C GLY A 120 0.02 -4.07 -19.75
N PRO A 121 -1.11 -4.15 -20.48
CA PRO A 121 -1.39 -3.28 -21.61
C PRO A 121 -1.65 -1.83 -21.16
N GLY A 122 -1.22 -0.87 -21.97
CA GLY A 122 -1.51 0.56 -21.79
C GLY A 122 -2.93 0.92 -22.20
N LEU A 123 -3.94 0.30 -21.57
CA LEU A 123 -5.34 0.53 -21.86
C LEU A 123 -5.74 1.95 -21.47
N GLN A 124 -6.55 2.62 -22.29
CA GLN A 124 -7.13 3.91 -21.95
C GLN A 124 -8.65 3.78 -21.83
N LEU A 125 -9.20 4.12 -20.67
CA LEU A 125 -10.62 3.95 -20.39
C LEU A 125 -11.45 5.18 -20.84
N PRO A 126 -12.53 4.98 -21.63
CA PRO A 126 -13.48 6.04 -21.96
C PRO A 126 -14.10 6.67 -20.70
N GLN A 127 -14.29 8.00 -20.70
CA GLN A 127 -14.79 8.73 -19.53
C GLN A 127 -16.11 8.18 -18.97
N ARG A 128 -17.02 7.74 -19.85
CA ARG A 128 -18.33 7.17 -19.48
C ARG A 128 -18.26 5.98 -18.50
N HIS A 129 -17.17 5.21 -18.51
CA HIS A 129 -17.02 4.03 -17.66
C HIS A 129 -16.19 4.29 -16.40
N GLN A 130 -15.52 5.45 -16.29
CA GLN A 130 -14.55 5.70 -15.22
C GLN A 130 -15.19 5.71 -13.83
N ALA A 131 -16.44 6.17 -13.70
CA ALA A 131 -17.13 6.20 -12.42
C ALA A 131 -17.39 4.79 -11.86
N TRP A 132 -18.10 3.94 -12.61
CA TRP A 132 -18.48 2.61 -12.15
C TRP A 132 -17.29 1.64 -12.10
N LEU A 133 -16.39 1.69 -13.10
CA LEU A 133 -15.13 0.93 -13.02
C LEU A 133 -14.25 1.42 -11.88
N GLY A 134 -14.25 2.73 -11.60
CA GLY A 134 -13.58 3.29 -10.43
C GLY A 134 -14.13 2.69 -9.13
N LEU A 135 -15.45 2.66 -8.96
CA LEU A 135 -16.11 2.02 -7.81
C LEU A 135 -15.71 0.55 -7.67
N LEU A 136 -15.80 -0.23 -8.76
CA LEU A 136 -15.44 -1.64 -8.76
C LEU A 136 -13.97 -1.87 -8.42
N CYS A 137 -13.07 -1.12 -9.07
CA CYS A 137 -11.64 -1.19 -8.77
C CYS A 137 -11.34 -0.77 -7.33
N GLY A 138 -12.06 0.23 -6.81
CA GLY A 138 -11.97 0.64 -5.42
C GLY A 138 -12.39 -0.47 -4.46
N LEU A 139 -13.56 -1.09 -4.69
CA LEU A 139 -14.08 -2.20 -3.89
C LEU A 139 -13.10 -3.37 -3.85
N LEU A 140 -12.60 -3.79 -5.01
CA LEU A 140 -11.62 -4.88 -5.11
C LEU A 140 -10.30 -4.52 -4.41
N THR A 141 -9.81 -3.30 -4.59
CA THR A 141 -8.58 -2.84 -3.93
C THR A 141 -8.77 -2.80 -2.42
N GLY A 142 -9.92 -2.32 -1.95
CA GLY A 142 -10.24 -2.28 -0.53
C GLY A 142 -10.37 -3.68 0.07
N GLY A 143 -11.02 -4.62 -0.62
CA GLY A 143 -11.10 -6.01 -0.17
C GLY A 143 -9.73 -6.68 -0.09
N ILE A 144 -8.88 -6.49 -1.10
CA ILE A 144 -7.49 -6.97 -1.06
C ILE A 144 -6.71 -6.31 0.09
N THR A 145 -6.96 -5.02 0.32
CA THR A 145 -6.36 -4.27 1.44
C THR A 145 -6.77 -4.85 2.80
N ALA A 146 -8.05 -5.19 2.99
CA ALA A 146 -8.55 -5.81 4.21
C ALA A 146 -7.86 -7.15 4.50
N LEU A 147 -7.66 -7.97 3.46
CA LEU A 147 -7.01 -9.28 3.61
C LEU A 147 -5.50 -9.18 3.83
N THR A 148 -4.84 -8.29 3.10
CA THR A 148 -3.37 -8.37 2.88
C THR A 148 -2.60 -7.13 3.34
N GLY A 149 -3.29 -6.01 3.57
CA GLY A 149 -2.69 -4.69 3.82
C GLY A 149 -2.03 -4.04 2.60
N VAL A 150 -2.21 -4.56 1.38
CA VAL A 150 -1.66 -3.98 0.14
C VAL A 150 -2.75 -3.30 -0.70
N PHE A 151 -2.49 -2.06 -1.13
CA PHE A 151 -3.51 -1.20 -1.79
C PHE A 151 -3.32 -1.01 -3.30
N VAL A 152 -2.52 -1.85 -3.96
CA VAL A 152 -2.02 -1.53 -5.31
C VAL A 152 -2.86 -2.09 -6.45
N VAL A 153 -3.43 -3.28 -6.30
CA VAL A 153 -4.22 -3.94 -7.35
C VAL A 153 -5.70 -3.96 -6.94
N PRO A 154 -6.64 -3.67 -7.86
CA PRO A 154 -6.48 -3.15 -9.23
C PRO A 154 -6.34 -1.62 -9.35
N ALA A 155 -6.34 -0.87 -8.24
CA ALA A 155 -6.33 0.60 -8.23
C ALA A 155 -5.27 1.25 -9.15
N VAL A 156 -4.02 0.79 -9.10
CA VAL A 156 -2.94 1.40 -9.89
C VAL A 156 -3.16 1.19 -11.39
N ALA A 157 -3.59 0.00 -11.81
CA ALA A 157 -3.91 -0.28 -13.20
C ALA A 157 -5.04 0.62 -13.70
N PHE A 158 -6.09 0.78 -12.88
CA PHE A 158 -7.17 1.71 -13.18
C PHE A 158 -6.65 3.15 -13.33
N LEU A 159 -5.87 3.67 -12.38
CA LEU A 159 -5.33 5.03 -12.45
C LEU A 159 -4.44 5.26 -13.68
N GLN A 160 -3.61 4.27 -14.04
CA GLN A 160 -2.78 4.32 -15.24
C GLN A 160 -3.63 4.38 -16.53
N SER A 161 -4.83 3.79 -16.51
CA SER A 161 -5.74 3.80 -17.65
C SER A 161 -6.51 5.11 -17.86
N LEU A 162 -6.43 6.06 -16.91
CA LEU A 162 -7.13 7.34 -16.98
C LEU A 162 -6.45 8.37 -17.90
N ALA A 163 -5.34 8.00 -18.53
CA ALA A 163 -4.51 8.85 -19.38
C ALA A 163 -4.12 10.18 -18.69
N LEU A 164 -3.88 10.13 -17.37
CA LEU A 164 -3.45 11.29 -16.60
C LEU A 164 -2.00 11.65 -16.94
N GLY A 165 -1.72 12.95 -17.07
CA GLY A 165 -0.34 13.43 -17.09
C GLY A 165 0.41 13.00 -15.83
N ARG A 166 1.73 12.87 -15.92
CA ARG A 166 2.58 12.30 -14.85
C ARG A 166 2.32 12.90 -13.47
N GLN A 167 2.22 14.23 -13.37
CA GLN A 167 1.96 14.90 -12.10
C GLN A 167 0.57 14.58 -11.53
N ALA A 168 -0.46 14.61 -12.38
CA ALA A 168 -1.82 14.25 -11.99
C ALA A 168 -1.95 12.76 -11.60
N LEU A 169 -1.20 11.87 -12.27
CA LEU A 169 -1.14 10.45 -11.92
C LEU A 169 -0.49 10.25 -10.55
N MET A 170 0.64 10.90 -10.27
CA MET A 170 1.28 10.85 -8.94
C MET A 170 0.35 11.39 -7.85
N GLN A 171 -0.33 12.50 -8.12
CA GLN A 171 -1.30 13.09 -7.20
C GLN A 171 -2.50 12.17 -6.96
N ALA A 172 -3.03 11.53 -8.01
CA ALA A 172 -4.11 10.55 -7.92
C ALA A 172 -3.70 9.31 -7.11
N MET A 173 -2.50 8.77 -7.33
CA MET A 173 -1.98 7.66 -6.54
C MET A 173 -1.83 8.04 -5.06
N GLY A 174 -1.28 9.23 -4.78
CA GLY A 174 -1.19 9.76 -3.41
C GLY A 174 -2.57 9.88 -2.74
N LEU A 175 -3.58 10.36 -3.47
CA LEU A 175 -4.96 10.44 -2.98
C LEU A 175 -5.56 9.07 -2.67
N CYS A 176 -5.49 8.13 -3.63
CA CYS A 176 -6.07 6.79 -3.47
C CYS A 176 -5.38 6.02 -2.34
N PHE A 177 -4.06 6.10 -2.24
CA PHE A 177 -3.33 5.44 -1.16
C PHE A 177 -3.55 6.11 0.19
N THR A 178 -3.70 7.44 0.25
CA THR A 178 -4.09 8.14 1.49
C THR A 178 -5.43 7.63 2.01
N VAL A 179 -6.45 7.56 1.14
CA VAL A 179 -7.77 7.03 1.53
C VAL A 179 -7.68 5.54 1.91
N SER A 180 -6.87 4.75 1.21
CA SER A 180 -6.65 3.34 1.55
C SER A 180 -6.02 3.18 2.93
N THR A 181 -5.00 3.99 3.26
CA THR A 181 -4.35 3.96 4.58
C THR A 181 -5.31 4.38 5.69
N LEU A 182 -6.13 5.41 5.46
CA LEU A 182 -7.14 5.85 6.43
C LEU A 182 -8.23 4.78 6.62
N ALA A 183 -8.71 4.18 5.53
CA ALA A 183 -9.70 3.11 5.58
C ALA A 183 -9.15 1.86 6.29
N LEU A 184 -7.88 1.52 6.04
CA LEU A 184 -7.19 0.44 6.73
C LEU A 184 -7.12 0.71 8.24
N GLY A 185 -6.63 1.89 8.63
CA GLY A 185 -6.53 2.25 10.06
C GLY A 185 -7.89 2.28 10.76
N ALA A 186 -8.91 2.84 10.09
CA ALA A 186 -10.28 2.85 10.61
C ALA A 186 -10.86 1.44 10.74
N GLY A 187 -10.73 0.61 9.73
CA GLY A 187 -11.23 -0.76 9.78
C GLY A 187 -10.49 -1.63 10.80
N MET A 188 -9.17 -1.44 10.97
CA MET A 188 -8.41 -2.07 12.06
C MET A 188 -8.89 -1.63 13.44
N ALA A 189 -9.25 -0.36 13.62
CA ALA A 189 -9.80 0.14 14.87
C ALA A 189 -11.20 -0.44 15.15
N LEU A 190 -12.04 -0.56 14.12
CA LEU A 190 -13.39 -1.13 14.23
C LEU A 190 -13.38 -2.64 14.51
N ALA A 191 -12.47 -3.38 13.86
CA ALA A 191 -12.40 -4.84 13.96
C ALA A 191 -11.89 -5.34 15.33
N GLN A 192 -11.14 -4.51 16.08
CA GLN A 192 -10.54 -4.93 17.36
C GLN A 192 -11.55 -4.97 18.54
N GLY A 193 -12.69 -4.29 18.43
CA GLY A 193 -13.69 -4.21 19.50
C GLY A 193 -13.16 -3.61 20.83
N PRO A 194 -14.04 -3.34 21.81
CA PRO A 194 -13.63 -2.74 23.09
C PRO A 194 -12.80 -3.65 24.03
N GLY A 195 -12.56 -4.92 23.68
CA GLY A 195 -11.96 -5.93 24.57
C GLY A 195 -10.51 -6.36 24.28
N HIS A 196 -9.95 -6.07 23.10
CA HIS A 196 -8.61 -6.56 22.70
C HIS A 196 -7.47 -5.56 22.94
N ALA A 197 -7.73 -4.47 23.65
CA ALA A 197 -6.75 -3.40 23.87
C ALA A 197 -5.57 -3.79 24.79
N ALA A 198 -5.55 -4.99 25.40
CA ALA A 198 -4.75 -5.24 26.61
C ALA A 198 -3.87 -6.52 26.65
N SER A 199 -3.92 -7.46 25.70
CA SER A 199 -3.29 -8.78 25.92
C SER A 199 -1.95 -9.05 25.23
N SER A 200 -1.35 -8.07 24.56
CA SER A 200 0.05 -8.16 24.12
C SER A 200 0.80 -6.91 24.55
N TRP A 201 2.11 -7.01 24.74
CA TRP A 201 3.08 -5.97 25.17
C TRP A 201 3.10 -4.68 24.29
N THR A 202 2.10 -4.54 23.42
CA THR A 202 1.92 -3.74 22.22
C THR A 202 0.55 -3.07 22.25
N GLY A 203 0.27 -2.27 23.29
CA GLY A 203 -0.85 -1.34 23.23
C GLY A 203 -0.70 -0.41 22.01
N TRP A 204 -1.81 0.14 21.51
CA TRP A 204 -1.84 1.08 20.38
C TRP A 204 -0.80 2.21 20.48
N GLY A 205 -0.47 2.65 21.71
CA GLY A 205 0.56 3.66 21.94
C GLY A 205 1.98 3.20 21.56
N ALA A 206 2.35 1.96 21.85
CA ALA A 206 3.66 1.42 21.49
C ALA A 206 3.78 1.19 19.98
N THR A 207 2.71 0.69 19.33
CA THR A 207 2.68 0.53 17.87
C THR A 207 2.63 1.86 17.13
N ALA A 208 1.95 2.87 17.67
CA ALA A 208 1.96 4.23 17.13
C ALA A 208 3.36 4.86 17.20
N LEU A 209 4.08 4.67 18.31
CA LEU A 209 5.46 5.13 18.43
C LEU A 209 6.37 4.47 17.41
N VAL A 210 6.28 3.14 17.22
CA VAL A 210 7.08 2.47 16.18
C VAL A 210 6.71 2.97 14.79
N SER A 211 5.43 3.15 14.48
CA SER A 211 5.00 3.73 13.20
C SER A 211 5.60 5.14 12.99
N ALA A 212 5.62 5.97 14.04
CA ALA A 212 6.26 7.28 14.01
C ALA A 212 7.77 7.22 13.82
N LEU A 213 8.46 6.27 14.45
CA LEU A 213 9.89 6.05 14.22
C LEU A 213 10.17 5.61 12.78
N MET A 214 9.32 4.75 12.20
CA MET A 214 9.46 4.26 10.82
C MET A 214 9.16 5.34 9.76
N LEU A 215 8.54 6.45 10.14
CA LEU A 215 8.31 7.58 9.25
C LEU A 215 9.65 8.22 8.79
N LEU A 216 10.63 8.28 9.69
CA LEU A 216 11.94 8.87 9.41
C LEU A 216 12.67 8.15 8.27
N PRO A 217 12.94 6.82 8.33
CA PRO A 217 13.59 6.12 7.23
C PRO A 217 12.73 6.11 5.96
N ALA A 218 11.39 6.06 6.07
CA ALA A 218 10.50 6.14 4.92
C ALA A 218 10.63 7.47 4.15
N LEU A 219 10.63 8.61 4.86
CA LEU A 219 10.80 9.93 4.24
C LEU A 219 12.22 10.12 3.70
N ALA A 220 13.25 9.70 4.45
CA ALA A 220 14.63 9.77 4.00
C ALA A 220 14.84 8.94 2.72
N GLY A 221 14.31 7.71 2.70
CA GLY A 221 14.30 6.84 1.53
C GLY A 221 13.56 7.47 0.36
N MET A 222 12.37 8.04 0.58
CA MET A 222 11.60 8.72 -0.47
C MET A 222 12.36 9.89 -1.09
N ALA A 223 12.94 10.76 -0.27
CA ALA A 223 13.74 11.88 -0.75
C ALA A 223 14.97 11.42 -1.53
N TRP A 224 15.65 10.35 -1.08
CA TRP A 224 16.77 9.78 -1.80
C TRP A 224 16.34 9.13 -3.12
N GLY A 225 15.25 8.37 -3.11
CA GLY A 225 14.67 7.77 -4.31
C GLY A 225 14.29 8.80 -5.37
N GLU A 226 13.74 9.94 -4.97
CA GLU A 226 13.42 11.04 -5.90
C GLU A 226 14.66 11.61 -6.58
N ARG A 227 15.80 11.69 -5.87
CA ARG A 227 17.09 12.10 -6.43
C ARG A 227 17.65 11.02 -7.36
N LEU A 228 17.65 9.76 -6.93
CA LEU A 228 18.11 8.62 -7.74
C LEU A 228 17.32 8.45 -9.04
N ARG A 229 16.04 8.81 -9.03
CA ARG A 229 15.18 8.77 -10.22
C ARG A 229 15.73 9.60 -11.39
N GLN A 230 16.55 10.61 -11.12
CA GLN A 230 17.12 11.47 -12.17
C GLN A 230 18.28 10.78 -12.90
N SER A 231 18.93 9.79 -12.28
CA SER A 231 20.08 9.07 -12.84
C SER A 231 19.77 7.63 -13.25
N LEU A 232 18.65 7.06 -12.80
CA LEU A 232 18.26 5.68 -13.09
C LEU A 232 17.37 5.57 -14.33
N SER A 233 17.57 4.51 -15.12
CA SER A 233 16.60 4.11 -16.14
C SER A 233 15.30 3.67 -15.46
N PRO A 234 14.17 4.38 -15.68
CA PRO A 234 12.90 4.05 -15.04
C PRO A 234 12.41 2.64 -15.42
N GLN A 235 12.73 2.20 -16.63
CA GLN A 235 12.34 0.89 -17.14
C GLN A 235 13.10 -0.24 -16.44
N VAL A 236 14.41 -0.09 -16.25
CA VAL A 236 15.24 -1.10 -15.55
C VAL A 236 14.81 -1.20 -14.09
N PHE A 237 14.65 -0.06 -13.42
CA PHE A 237 14.20 -0.04 -12.02
C PHE A 237 12.84 -0.72 -11.86
N LYS A 238 11.87 -0.38 -12.72
CA LYS A 238 10.55 -1.01 -12.72
C LYS A 238 10.67 -2.53 -12.93
N ARG A 239 11.46 -2.99 -13.89
CA ARG A 239 11.65 -4.43 -14.16
C ARG A 239 12.23 -5.16 -12.96
N VAL A 240 13.29 -4.64 -12.35
CA VAL A 240 13.91 -5.25 -11.16
C VAL A 240 12.92 -5.31 -10.00
N LEU A 241 12.20 -4.21 -9.74
CA LEU A 241 11.17 -4.18 -8.70
C LEU A 241 10.09 -5.24 -8.94
N MET A 242 9.54 -5.32 -10.16
CA MET A 242 8.49 -6.28 -10.47
C MET A 242 9.00 -7.72 -10.37
N LEU A 243 10.21 -8.02 -10.85
CA LEU A 243 10.80 -9.35 -10.71
C LEU A 243 11.02 -9.73 -9.24
N GLY A 244 11.45 -8.78 -8.39
CA GLY A 244 11.58 -8.99 -6.96
C GLY A 244 10.23 -9.28 -6.28
N LEU A 245 9.20 -8.50 -6.61
CA LEU A 245 7.84 -8.73 -6.10
C LEU A 245 7.25 -10.06 -6.62
N LEU A 246 7.55 -10.46 -7.86
CA LEU A 246 7.13 -11.74 -8.43
C LEU A 246 7.76 -12.90 -7.66
N ALA A 247 9.08 -12.87 -7.45
CA ALA A 247 9.79 -13.89 -6.70
C ALA A 247 9.26 -14.01 -5.26
N LEU A 248 9.05 -12.87 -4.60
CA LEU A 248 8.50 -12.81 -3.25
C LEU A 248 7.05 -13.34 -3.20
N GLY A 249 6.22 -12.96 -4.17
CA GLY A 249 4.85 -13.45 -4.29
C GLY A 249 4.77 -14.96 -4.49
N ILE A 250 5.60 -15.52 -5.38
CA ILE A 250 5.71 -16.98 -5.60
C ILE A 250 6.15 -17.67 -4.31
N TYR A 251 7.16 -17.14 -3.62
CA TYR A 251 7.62 -17.68 -2.35
C TYR A 251 6.52 -17.70 -1.28
N MET A 252 5.70 -16.63 -1.19
CA MET A 252 4.59 -16.57 -0.26
C MET A 252 3.47 -17.56 -0.60
N CYS A 253 3.19 -17.78 -1.90
CA CYS A 253 2.22 -18.78 -2.33
C CYS A 253 2.69 -20.21 -2.07
N ALA A 254 3.99 -20.48 -2.19
CA ALA A 254 4.54 -21.81 -1.95
C ALA A 254 4.63 -22.19 -0.47
N ARG A 255 4.57 -21.21 0.45
CA ARG A 255 4.69 -21.40 1.90
C ARG A 255 3.43 -21.07 2.69
N GLY A 256 2.38 -20.58 2.04
CA GLY A 256 1.10 -20.22 2.67
C GLY A 256 0.06 -21.27 2.35
#